data_AF-A0A822H8Z4-F1
#
_entry.id   AF-A0A822H8Z4-F1
#
_cell.length_a   1.000
_cell.length_b   1.000
_cell.length_c   1.000
_cell.angle_alpha   90.00
_cell.angle_beta   90.00
_cell.angle_gamma   90.00
#
_symmetry.space_group_name_H-M   'P 1'
#
loop_
_entity.id
_entity.type
_entity.pdbx_description
1 polymer ?
#
loop_
_entity_poly.entity_id
_entity_poly.type
_entity_poly.pdbx_seq_one_letter_code
_entity_poly.pdbx_strand_id
1 'polypeptide(L)' 'EQIAGAPIVVLGTKSDLPEAATEEKLRQELGVFSVITEVK' A
#
# COMPACT_ATOMS: atom_id res chain seq x y z
N GLU A 1 3.42 -7.84 -22.04
CA GLU A 1 2.54 -8.60 -21.12
C GLU A 1 1.72 -7.63 -20.27
N GLN A 2 0.39 -7.76 -20.26
CA GLN A 2 -0.50 -6.88 -19.47
C GLN A 2 -0.67 -7.47 -18.07
N ILE A 3 -0.24 -6.74 -17.05
CA ILE A 3 -0.56 -6.97 -15.63
C ILE A 3 -1.98 -6.49 -15.26
N ALA A 4 -2.79 -6.12 -16.25
CA ALA A 4 -4.15 -5.63 -16.04
C ALA A 4 -5.01 -6.73 -15.41
N GLY A 5 -5.53 -6.47 -14.20
CA GLY A 5 -6.39 -7.39 -13.46
C GLY A 5 -5.67 -8.35 -12.51
N ALA A 6 -4.34 -8.32 -12.42
CA ALA A 6 -3.62 -9.08 -11.40
C ALA A 6 -3.73 -8.39 -10.03
N PRO A 7 -3.94 -9.14 -8.93
CA PRO A 7 -3.91 -8.57 -7.59
C PRO A 7 -2.50 -8.07 -7.26
N ILE A 8 -2.42 -6.87 -6.69
CA ILE A 8 -1.15 -6.24 -6.28
C ILE A 8 -1.20 -6.01 -4.77
N VAL A 9 -0.15 -6.45 -4.07
CA VAL A 9 0.03 -6.18 -2.64
C VAL A 9 1.10 -5.12 -2.48
N VAL A 10 0.75 -4.04 -1.77
CA VAL A 10 1.69 -2.96 -1.43
C VAL A 10 2.10 -3.11 0.03
N LEU A 11 3.40 -3.19 0.28
CA LEU A 11 3.97 -3.35 1.62
C LEU A 11 4.59 -2.03 2.09
N GLY A 12 3.97 -1.39 3.08
CA GLY A 12 4.57 -0.26 3.79
C GLY A 12 5.69 -0.77 4.69
N THR A 13 6.92 -0.77 4.18
CA THR A 13 8.10 -1.26 4.92
C THR A 13 8.79 -0.15 5.70
N LYS A 14 9.71 -0.54 6.59
CA LYS A 14 10.52 0.38 7.42
C LYS A 14 9.69 1.24 8.38
N SER A 15 8.56 0.73 8.87
CA SER A 15 7.70 1.37 9.88
C SER A 15 8.37 1.60 11.24
N ASP A 16 9.55 1.03 11.44
CA ASP A 16 10.40 1.27 12.61
C ASP A 16 11.09 2.64 12.58
N LEU A 17 11.26 3.25 11.39
CA LEU A 17 11.90 4.55 11.26
C LEU A 17 10.95 5.68 11.67
N PRO A 18 11.45 6.75 12.32
CA PRO A 18 10.62 7.89 12.73
C PRO A 18 10.02 8.66 11.54
N GLU A 19 10.63 8.55 10.36
CA GLU A 19 10.17 9.15 9.10
C GLU A 19 9.20 8.26 8.31
N ALA A 20 8.83 7.09 8.85
CA ALA A 20 7.95 6.17 8.15
C ALA A 20 6.60 6.84 7.84
N ALA A 21 6.16 6.70 6.59
CA ALA A 21 4.87 7.20 6.17
C ALA A 21 3.75 6.39 6.83
N THR A 22 2.68 7.07 7.25
CA THR A 22 1.44 6.41 7.65
C THR A 22 0.82 5.69 6.46
N GLU A 23 -0.01 4.68 6.72
CA GLU A 23 -0.73 3.97 5.66
C GLU A 23 -1.58 4.93 4.81
N GLU A 24 -2.22 5.91 5.45
CA GLU A 24 -2.99 6.95 4.75
C GLU A 24 -2.12 7.77 3.78
N LYS A 25 -0.94 8.22 4.24
CA LYS A 25 0.00 8.95 3.39
C LYS A 25 0.50 8.09 2.23
N LEU A 26 0.80 6.81 2.47
CA LEU A 26 1.21 5.86 1.44
C LEU A 26 0.11 5.65 0.38
N ARG A 27 -1.16 5.54 0.80
CA ARG A 27 -2.32 5.43 -0.10
C ARG A 27 -2.50 6.66 -0.98
N GLN A 28 -2.37 7.85 -0.39
CA GLN A 28 -2.47 9.12 -1.12
C GLN A 28 -1.37 9.26 -2.18
N GLU A 29 -0.11 9.02 -1.80
CA GLU A 29 1.04 9.13 -2.72
C GLU A 29 0.98 8.10 -3.86
N LEU A 30 0.47 6.89 -3.58
CA LEU A 30 0.31 5.84 -4.59
C LEU A 30 -1.00 5.92 -5.39
N GLY A 31 -1.90 6.85 -5.04
CA GLY A 31 -3.22 6.98 -5.66
C GLY A 31 -4.10 5.73 -5.49
N VAL A 32 -3.93 4.99 -4.38
CA VAL A 32 -4.68 3.76 -4.11
C VAL A 32 -5.86 4.06 -3.17
N PHE A 33 -7.04 4.21 -3.74
CA PHE A 33 -8.26 4.60 -3.01
C PHE A 33 -9.10 3.41 -2.51
N SER A 34 -8.79 2.20 -2.97
CA SER A 34 -9.50 0.97 -2.58
C SER A 34 -8.50 -0.07 -2.12
N VAL A 35 -8.57 -0.47 -0.85
CA VAL A 35 -7.71 -1.48 -0.24
C VAL A 35 -8.61 -2.49 0.44
N ILE A 36 -8.44 -3.77 0.07
CA ILE A 36 -9.05 -4.90 0.78
C ILE A 36 -8.01 -5.35 1.79
N THR A 37 -8.12 -4.89 3.03
CA THR A 37 -7.27 -5.36 4.12
C THR A 37 -7.88 -6.63 4.70
N GLU A 38 -7.32 -7.79 4.40
CA GLU A 38 -7.66 -9.03 5.09
C GLU A 38 -6.88 -9.09 6.40
N VAL A 39 -7.58 -8.97 7.53
CA VAL A 39 -7.00 -9.12 8.87
C VAL A 39 -7.11 -10.59 9.23
N LYS A 40 -5.96 -11.25 9.40
CA LYS A 40 -5.88 -12.67 9.80
C LYS A 40 -5.62 -12.81 11.29
#